data_AF-A0AAD5V1R8-F1
#
_entry.id   AF-A0AAD5V1R8-F1
#
_cell.length_a   1.000
_cell.length_b   1.000
_cell.length_c   1.000
_cell.angle_alpha   90.00
_cell.angle_beta   90.00
_cell.angle_gamma   90.00
#
_symmetry.space_group_name_H-M   'P 1'
#
loop_
_entity.id
_entity.type
_entity.pdbx_description
1 polymer ?
#
loop_
_entity_poly.entity_id
_entity_poly.type
_entity_poly.pdbx_seq_one_letter_code
_entity_poly.pdbx_strand_id
1 'polypeptide(L)'
;MSFHPSVNNPTLGMTTLAEFPGTGHSLGLFGTKFVGWDNMHNIQVLDAETGDLLYVLHAPNPHNDLTWSADEYRPMGVIVMEQFILAFCQRWIHLYILPSPEGKDQALGNGTSRQALDLDPAAGFKWQWRIDSLVVSHQGHGDPDTRQDTPLDPINIFIRFDTWYPWPVNILHHFVLPPNPSFDPSVFSQISHHHSLPSLENIPYLFTAASTLFGPYMTTSVASPMRLFTPSDMVLGKYGTALWIDAQTDFSSPSQAGDHGQRIAGKMLSATNLRNHHLNLSDPMPHRRGDDQVSPGYIDFQPGAHLAQGESVHSIGPQDENSIMVFEVRENCDGWNRLALDEEEGRIAVGSVDGTINVFDYAPLHHKPGQSTPSTAQ
;
A
#
# COMPACT_ATOMS: atom_id res chain seq x y z
N MET A 1 -25.07 25.78 -3.35
CA MET A 1 -24.77 26.73 -2.26
C MET A 1 -23.27 26.96 -2.26
N SER A 2 -22.79 28.17 -2.53
CA SER A 2 -21.37 28.52 -2.48
C SER A 2 -20.98 28.86 -1.04
N PHE A 3 -20.15 28.03 -0.42
CA PHE A 3 -19.53 28.37 0.85
C PHE A 3 -18.37 29.33 0.60
N HIS A 4 -18.51 30.59 1.03
CA HIS A 4 -17.38 31.50 1.20
C HIS A 4 -16.93 31.43 2.65
N PRO A 5 -15.89 30.65 2.99
CA PRO A 5 -15.32 30.68 4.33
C PRO A 5 -14.79 32.09 4.62
N SER A 6 -15.25 32.67 5.73
CA SER A 6 -14.69 33.92 6.26
C SER A 6 -13.23 33.69 6.64
N VAL A 7 -12.32 34.27 5.87
CA VAL A 7 -10.85 34.17 5.98
C VAL A 7 -10.31 34.49 7.40
N ASN A 8 -11.10 35.18 8.23
CA ASN A 8 -10.62 35.73 9.49
C ASN A 8 -10.69 34.78 10.71
N ASN A 9 -11.18 33.54 10.57
CA ASN A 9 -11.08 32.57 11.66
C ASN A 9 -11.07 31.11 11.16
N PRO A 10 -9.89 30.48 10.99
CA PRO A 10 -9.80 29.11 10.49
C PRO A 10 -10.52 28.10 11.40
N THR A 11 -10.69 28.41 12.70
CA THR A 11 -11.41 27.51 13.62
C THR A 11 -12.93 27.52 13.42
N LEU A 12 -13.49 28.51 12.70
CA LEU A 12 -14.90 28.51 12.29
C LEU A 12 -15.14 27.72 10.99
N GLY A 13 -14.07 27.28 10.32
CA GLY A 13 -14.16 26.55 9.06
C GLY A 13 -14.49 25.06 9.20
N MET A 14 -14.35 24.49 10.39
CA MET A 14 -14.63 23.09 10.67
C MET A 14 -15.74 22.97 11.71
N THR A 15 -16.76 22.18 11.41
CA THR A 15 -17.82 21.81 12.36
C THR A 15 -17.74 20.32 12.61
N THR A 16 -17.87 19.91 13.87
CA THR A 16 -18.01 18.48 14.22
C THR A 16 -19.31 17.96 13.60
N LEU A 17 -19.22 16.92 12.78
CA LEU A 17 -20.39 16.27 12.17
C LEU A 17 -20.93 15.15 13.08
N ALA A 18 -20.03 14.36 13.67
CA ALA A 18 -20.32 13.26 14.58
C ALA A 18 -19.20 13.10 15.60
N GLU A 19 -19.53 12.55 16.78
CA GLU A 19 -18.59 12.17 17.83
C GLU A 19 -19.04 10.84 18.44
N PHE A 20 -18.15 9.85 18.44
CA PHE A 20 -18.42 8.51 18.95
C PHE A 20 -17.16 7.92 19.59
N PRO A 21 -17.30 6.92 20.48
CA PRO A 21 -16.14 6.26 21.08
C PRO A 21 -15.21 5.66 20.01
N GLY A 22 -13.92 6.01 20.07
CA GLY A 22 -12.92 5.53 19.12
C GLY A 22 -12.43 4.10 19.42
N THR A 23 -11.72 3.53 18.45
CA THR A 23 -11.24 2.13 18.46
C THR A 23 -9.86 1.96 19.11
N GLY A 24 -9.23 3.04 19.58
CA GLY A 24 -7.86 3.04 20.12
C GLY A 24 -6.83 3.46 19.09
N HIS A 25 -6.84 2.83 17.91
CA HIS A 25 -5.94 3.16 16.79
C HIS A 25 -6.69 3.32 15.47
N SER A 26 -6.37 4.37 14.70
CA SER A 26 -6.95 4.62 13.37
C SER A 26 -6.08 4.07 12.25
N LEU A 27 -6.70 3.45 11.23
CA LEU A 27 -6.05 3.06 9.98
C LEU A 27 -6.41 4.00 8.83
N GLY A 28 -7.62 4.57 8.85
CA GLY A 28 -8.01 5.59 7.88
C GLY A 28 -9.51 5.83 7.79
N LEU A 29 -9.87 6.82 6.98
CA LEU A 29 -11.25 7.15 6.60
C LEU A 29 -11.42 6.90 5.10
N PHE A 30 -12.34 6.02 4.73
CA PHE A 30 -12.57 5.56 3.37
C PHE A 30 -14.04 5.80 2.98
N GLY A 31 -14.32 6.97 2.41
CA GLY A 31 -15.68 7.44 2.18
C GLY A 31 -16.42 7.59 3.50
N THR A 32 -17.54 6.88 3.67
CA THR A 32 -18.32 6.85 4.93
C THR A 32 -17.83 5.81 5.93
N LYS A 33 -16.74 5.06 5.65
CA LYS A 33 -16.23 4.03 6.54
C LYS A 33 -14.99 4.51 7.27
N PHE A 34 -15.07 4.59 8.60
CA PHE A 34 -13.90 4.77 9.45
C PHE A 34 -13.35 3.39 9.82
N VAL A 35 -12.05 3.17 9.64
CA VAL A 35 -11.41 1.89 9.95
C VAL A 35 -10.35 2.13 11.01
N GLY A 36 -10.41 1.35 12.08
CA GLY A 36 -9.40 1.32 13.12
C GLY A 36 -9.22 -0.08 13.69
N TRP A 37 -8.48 -0.22 14.79
CA TRP A 37 -8.26 -1.51 15.43
C TRP A 37 -8.09 -1.37 16.93
N ASP A 38 -8.50 -2.42 17.65
CA ASP A 38 -8.54 -2.45 19.11
C ASP A 38 -7.28 -3.07 19.76
N ASN A 39 -7.23 -3.13 21.09
CA ASN A 39 -6.09 -3.72 21.81
C ASN A 39 -5.87 -5.22 21.53
N MET A 40 -6.83 -5.89 20.88
CA MET A 40 -6.73 -7.30 20.48
C MET A 40 -6.34 -7.44 19.00
N HIS A 41 -5.98 -6.34 18.32
CA HIS A 41 -5.67 -6.32 16.89
C HIS A 41 -6.83 -6.71 15.97
N ASN A 42 -8.08 -6.70 16.45
CA ASN A 42 -9.23 -6.84 15.57
C ASN A 42 -9.44 -5.53 14.84
N ILE A 43 -9.67 -5.60 13.53
CA ILE A 43 -9.98 -4.42 12.74
C ILE A 43 -11.47 -4.14 12.88
N GLN A 44 -11.81 -2.92 13.25
CA GLN A 44 -13.18 -2.46 13.42
C GLN A 44 -13.51 -1.48 12.30
N VAL A 45 -14.62 -1.73 11.62
CA VAL A 45 -15.15 -0.88 10.56
C VAL A 45 -16.40 -0.21 11.07
N LEU A 46 -16.36 1.10 11.20
CA LEU A 46 -17.46 1.92 11.69
C LEU A 46 -18.03 2.77 10.57
N ASP A 47 -19.32 3.05 10.65
CA ASP A 47 -19.94 4.13 9.88
C ASP A 47 -19.48 5.48 10.46
N ALA A 48 -18.86 6.31 9.63
CA ALA A 48 -18.27 7.59 10.06
C ALA A 48 -19.33 8.67 10.34
N GLU A 49 -20.56 8.51 9.84
CA GLU A 49 -21.66 9.44 10.07
C GLU A 49 -22.40 9.10 11.36
N THR A 50 -22.65 7.81 11.62
CA THR A 50 -23.44 7.38 12.80
C THR A 50 -22.60 6.89 13.97
N GLY A 51 -21.35 6.47 13.73
CA GLY A 51 -20.51 5.78 14.70
C GLY A 51 -20.89 4.31 14.91
N ASP A 52 -21.80 3.75 14.12
CA ASP A 52 -22.23 2.36 14.25
C ASP A 52 -21.12 1.40 13.83
N LEU A 53 -20.84 0.40 14.68
CA LEU A 53 -19.91 -0.67 14.35
C LEU A 53 -20.53 -1.60 13.30
N LEU A 54 -20.00 -1.57 12.08
CA LEU A 54 -20.51 -2.34 10.94
C LEU A 54 -19.94 -3.76 10.91
N TYR A 55 -18.62 -3.88 11.11
CA TYR A 55 -17.88 -5.13 10.99
C TYR A 55 -16.75 -5.20 12.02
N VAL A 56 -16.47 -6.41 12.51
CA VAL A 56 -15.25 -6.75 13.26
C VAL A 56 -14.51 -7.81 12.46
N LEU A 57 -13.31 -7.49 11.98
CA LEU A 57 -12.49 -8.39 11.17
C LEU A 57 -11.46 -9.05 12.08
N HIS A 58 -11.56 -10.36 12.21
CA HIS A 58 -10.69 -11.15 13.07
C HIS A 58 -9.47 -11.64 12.32
N ALA A 59 -8.30 -11.52 12.94
CA ALA A 59 -7.14 -12.25 12.49
C ALA A 59 -7.38 -13.77 12.65
N PRO A 60 -6.95 -14.60 11.68
CA PRO A 60 -7.12 -16.04 11.80
C PRO A 60 -6.25 -16.54 12.95
N ASN A 61 -6.87 -17.11 13.98
CA ASN A 61 -6.20 -17.71 15.12
C ASN A 61 -5.92 -19.19 14.83
N PRO A 62 -4.73 -19.56 14.30
CA PRO A 62 -4.56 -20.88 13.69
C PRO A 62 -4.55 -22.00 14.73
N HIS A 63 -4.19 -21.69 15.98
CA HIS A 63 -3.94 -22.70 17.02
C HIS A 63 -4.58 -22.40 18.38
N ASN A 64 -5.36 -21.33 18.50
CA ASN A 64 -5.87 -20.85 19.79
C ASN A 64 -4.76 -20.71 20.84
N ASP A 65 -3.53 -20.51 20.37
CA ASP A 65 -2.33 -20.52 21.20
C ASP A 65 -2.06 -19.10 21.67
N LEU A 66 -2.37 -18.86 22.95
CA LEU A 66 -2.16 -17.58 23.62
C LEU A 66 -0.68 -17.17 23.69
N THR A 67 0.25 -18.06 23.38
CA THR A 67 1.69 -17.75 23.36
C THR A 67 2.15 -17.17 22.03
N TRP A 68 1.33 -17.23 20.98
CA TRP A 68 1.68 -16.61 19.71
C TRP A 68 1.66 -15.09 19.85
N SER A 69 2.74 -14.42 19.41
CA SER A 69 2.82 -12.96 19.52
C SER A 69 1.70 -12.32 18.71
N ALA A 70 0.76 -11.70 19.42
CA ALA A 70 -0.34 -10.93 18.85
C ALA A 70 0.17 -9.85 17.88
N ASP A 71 1.44 -9.44 18.01
CA ASP A 71 2.10 -8.48 17.14
C ASP A 71 2.14 -8.90 15.66
N GLU A 72 2.18 -10.20 15.32
CA GLU A 72 2.21 -10.64 13.90
C GLU A 72 0.98 -10.14 13.12
N TYR A 73 -0.12 -9.95 13.82
CA TYR A 73 -1.40 -9.52 13.27
C TYR A 73 -1.66 -8.03 13.44
N ARG A 74 -0.70 -7.27 14.01
CA ARG A 74 -0.84 -5.82 14.18
C ARG A 74 -1.16 -5.16 12.83
N PRO A 75 -2.34 -4.53 12.67
CA PRO A 75 -2.70 -3.86 11.43
C PRO A 75 -1.79 -2.67 11.16
N MET A 76 -1.30 -2.55 9.93
CA MET A 76 -0.41 -1.48 9.48
C MET A 76 -1.05 -0.62 8.39
N GLY A 77 -1.95 -1.19 7.59
CA GLY A 77 -2.71 -0.48 6.58
C GLY A 77 -3.91 -1.29 6.10
N VAL A 78 -4.86 -0.63 5.45
CA VAL A 78 -6.02 -1.28 4.84
C VAL A 78 -6.32 -0.66 3.48
N ILE A 79 -6.90 -1.47 2.60
CA ILE A 79 -7.56 -1.01 1.39
C ILE A 79 -9.01 -1.45 1.47
N VAL A 80 -9.92 -0.47 1.43
CA VAL A 80 -11.36 -0.69 1.50
C VAL A 80 -11.95 -0.58 0.11
N MET A 81 -12.54 -1.67 -0.36
CA MET A 81 -13.30 -1.74 -1.60
C MET A 81 -14.77 -2.01 -1.26
N GLU A 82 -15.65 -1.94 -2.26
CA GLU A 82 -17.10 -1.99 -2.03
C GLU A 82 -17.54 -3.28 -1.33
N GLN A 83 -17.00 -4.42 -1.76
CA GLN A 83 -17.42 -5.75 -1.30
C GLN A 83 -16.33 -6.50 -0.53
N PHE A 84 -15.17 -5.88 -0.30
CA PHE A 84 -14.05 -6.55 0.35
C PHE A 84 -13.06 -5.56 0.96
N ILE A 85 -12.30 -6.06 1.93
CA ILE A 85 -11.24 -5.31 2.61
C ILE A 85 -9.96 -6.13 2.53
N LEU A 86 -8.88 -5.50 2.10
CA LEU A 86 -7.53 -6.03 2.26
C LEU A 86 -6.90 -5.38 3.50
N ALA A 87 -6.56 -6.20 4.49
CA ALA A 87 -5.81 -5.76 5.65
C ALA A 87 -4.35 -6.17 5.50
N PHE A 88 -3.45 -5.21 5.69
CA PHE A 88 -2.02 -5.41 5.70
C PHE A 88 -1.55 -5.36 7.15
N CYS A 89 -1.18 -6.51 7.68
CA CYS A 89 -0.66 -6.70 9.03
C CYS A 89 0.86 -6.87 8.98
N GLN A 90 1.48 -6.84 10.15
CA GLN A 90 2.94 -6.92 10.28
C GLN A 90 3.58 -8.15 9.61
N ARG A 91 2.90 -9.30 9.55
CA ARG A 91 3.38 -10.48 8.81
C ARG A 91 2.33 -11.09 7.88
N TRP A 92 1.20 -10.43 7.67
CA TRP A 92 0.11 -11.01 6.88
C TRP A 92 -0.54 -9.99 5.96
N ILE A 93 -1.12 -10.49 4.88
CA ILE A 93 -2.20 -9.83 4.15
C ILE A 93 -3.44 -10.70 4.32
N HIS A 94 -4.55 -10.09 4.70
CA HIS A 94 -5.84 -10.77 4.83
C HIS A 94 -6.85 -10.15 3.88
N LEU A 95 -7.59 -10.98 3.16
CA LEU A 95 -8.74 -10.56 2.37
C LEU A 95 -10.02 -10.93 3.12
N TYR A 96 -10.85 -9.93 3.41
CA TYR A 96 -12.18 -10.11 4.01
C TYR A 96 -13.25 -9.81 2.97
N ILE A 97 -14.31 -10.60 2.97
CA ILE A 97 -15.47 -10.42 2.09
C ILE A 97 -16.58 -9.76 2.90
N LEU A 98 -17.07 -8.62 2.43
CA LEU A 98 -18.14 -7.88 3.09
C LEU A 98 -19.50 -8.38 2.58
N PRO A 99 -20.47 -8.64 3.46
CA PRO A 99 -21.83 -8.92 3.02
C PRO A 99 -22.46 -7.67 2.39
N SER A 100 -23.28 -7.89 1.36
CA SER A 100 -24.05 -6.81 0.70
C SER A 100 -24.95 -6.10 1.73
N PRO A 101 -25.03 -4.76 1.70
CA PRO A 101 -25.86 -4.00 2.64
C PRO A 101 -27.35 -4.36 2.54
N GLU A 102 -27.84 -4.74 1.35
CA GLU A 102 -29.25 -5.08 1.11
C GLU A 102 -29.72 -6.33 1.88
N GLY A 103 -28.80 -7.22 2.26
CA GLY A 103 -29.11 -8.39 3.06
C GLY A 103 -29.46 -8.07 4.52
N LYS A 104 -29.12 -6.88 5.03
CA LYS A 104 -29.31 -6.54 6.45
C LYS A 104 -30.78 -6.23 6.80
N ASP A 105 -31.57 -5.75 5.85
CA ASP A 105 -32.95 -5.30 6.13
C ASP A 105 -33.93 -6.46 6.35
N GLN A 106 -33.66 -7.65 5.80
CA GLN A 106 -34.55 -8.81 5.96
C GLN A 106 -34.34 -9.58 7.27
N ALA A 107 -33.15 -9.49 7.89
CA ALA A 107 -32.85 -10.19 9.13
C ALA A 107 -33.30 -9.44 10.40
N LEU A 108 -33.56 -8.12 10.31
CA LEU A 108 -33.83 -7.23 11.44
C LEU A 108 -35.33 -7.03 11.73
N GLY A 109 -36.15 -8.06 11.51
CA GLY A 109 -37.60 -8.03 11.72
C GLY A 109 -38.10 -7.74 13.14
N ASN A 110 -37.26 -7.40 14.12
CA ASN A 110 -37.68 -7.12 15.50
C ASN A 110 -36.73 -6.17 16.25
N GLY A 111 -36.57 -4.90 15.84
CA GLY A 111 -36.15 -3.77 16.71
C GLY A 111 -34.89 -3.89 17.59
N THR A 112 -34.09 -4.95 17.45
CA THR A 112 -32.89 -5.19 18.26
C THR A 112 -31.72 -4.44 17.63
N SER A 113 -30.94 -3.78 18.49
CA SER A 113 -29.68 -3.10 18.16
C SER A 113 -28.91 -3.82 17.05
N ARG A 114 -28.50 -3.08 16.02
CA ARG A 114 -27.73 -3.60 14.89
C ARG A 114 -26.43 -4.19 15.42
N GLN A 115 -26.36 -5.52 15.51
CA GLN A 115 -25.16 -6.21 15.98
C GLN A 115 -24.10 -6.14 14.88
N ALA A 116 -22.87 -5.77 15.25
CA ALA A 116 -21.73 -5.82 14.35
C ALA A 116 -21.52 -7.26 13.85
N LEU A 117 -21.11 -7.41 12.59
CA LEU A 117 -20.83 -8.72 12.04
C LEU A 117 -19.35 -9.07 12.20
N ASP A 118 -19.10 -10.20 12.84
CA ASP A 118 -17.77 -10.80 12.95
C ASP A 118 -17.40 -11.50 11.65
N LEU A 119 -16.23 -11.18 11.09
CA LEU A 119 -15.76 -11.69 9.80
C LEU A 119 -14.36 -12.32 9.94
N ASP A 120 -14.25 -13.56 9.48
CA ASP A 120 -12.98 -14.25 9.28
C ASP A 120 -12.40 -13.94 7.89
N PRO A 121 -11.07 -14.03 7.69
CA PRO A 121 -10.47 -13.81 6.39
C PRO A 121 -10.84 -14.93 5.41
N ALA A 122 -11.24 -14.55 4.20
CA ALA A 122 -11.49 -15.47 3.10
C ALA A 122 -10.19 -16.03 2.49
N ALA A 123 -9.12 -15.24 2.52
CA ALA A 123 -7.79 -15.65 2.07
C ALA A 123 -6.70 -14.91 2.85
N GLY A 124 -5.49 -15.47 2.86
CA GLY A 124 -4.35 -14.89 3.55
C GLY A 124 -3.02 -15.17 2.85
N PHE A 125 -2.08 -14.24 2.99
CA PHE A 125 -0.70 -14.39 2.56
C PHE A 125 0.24 -14.04 3.71
N LYS A 126 1.16 -14.93 4.06
CA LYS A 126 2.13 -14.72 5.13
C LYS A 126 3.46 -14.22 4.59
N TRP A 127 3.94 -13.11 5.11
CA TRP A 127 5.31 -12.64 4.91
C TRP A 127 6.29 -13.45 5.77
N GLN A 128 7.40 -13.84 5.16
CA GLN A 128 8.53 -14.49 5.81
C GLN A 128 9.22 -13.56 6.81
N TRP A 129 9.23 -12.25 6.57
CA TRP A 129 9.83 -11.27 7.49
C TRP A 129 8.79 -10.34 8.10
N ARG A 130 9.12 -9.85 9.28
CA ARG A 130 8.36 -8.84 10.00
C ARG A 130 8.45 -7.51 9.25
N ILE A 131 7.33 -6.87 9.02
CA ILE A 131 7.28 -5.55 8.41
C ILE A 131 7.48 -4.48 9.50
N ASP A 132 8.40 -3.56 9.24
CA ASP A 132 8.62 -2.39 10.07
C ASP A 132 7.72 -1.23 9.63
N SER A 133 7.74 -0.93 8.33
CA SER A 133 7.00 0.16 7.70
C SER A 133 6.34 -0.32 6.41
N LEU A 134 5.10 0.13 6.17
CA LEU A 134 4.29 -0.25 5.02
C LEU A 134 3.48 0.94 4.55
N VAL A 135 3.50 1.19 3.24
CA VAL A 135 2.47 1.96 2.55
C VAL A 135 1.94 1.19 1.36
N VAL A 136 0.64 1.34 1.11
CA VAL A 136 -0.07 0.64 0.05
C VAL A 136 -0.92 1.63 -0.72
N SER A 137 -1.01 1.44 -2.03
CA SER A 137 -1.88 2.24 -2.90
C SER A 137 -2.38 1.41 -4.06
N HIS A 138 -3.63 1.67 -4.48
CA HIS A 138 -4.06 1.25 -5.80
C HIS A 138 -3.21 1.93 -6.86
N GLN A 139 -2.95 1.18 -7.93
CA GLN A 139 -2.36 1.74 -9.13
C GLN A 139 -3.47 2.43 -9.94
N GLY A 140 -3.60 3.75 -9.76
CA GLY A 140 -4.48 4.58 -10.55
C GLY A 140 -4.07 4.54 -12.02
N HIS A 141 -5.00 4.18 -12.90
CA HIS A 141 -4.81 4.34 -14.33
C HIS A 141 -4.77 5.84 -14.65
N GLY A 142 -3.67 6.30 -15.25
CA GLY A 142 -3.42 7.70 -15.59
C GLY A 142 -4.40 8.28 -16.63
N ASP A 143 -5.28 7.47 -17.19
CA ASP A 143 -6.30 7.92 -18.14
C ASP A 143 -7.58 7.07 -18.03
N PRO A 144 -8.73 7.65 -17.64
CA PRO A 144 -10.01 6.94 -17.62
C PRO A 144 -10.44 6.45 -19.00
N ASP A 145 -9.98 7.08 -20.10
CA ASP A 145 -10.38 6.71 -21.46
C ASP A 145 -9.65 5.45 -21.95
N THR A 146 -8.50 5.11 -21.34
CA THR A 146 -7.73 3.91 -21.71
C THR A 146 -8.06 2.70 -20.81
N ARG A 147 -9.14 2.76 -20.02
CA ARG A 147 -9.50 1.69 -19.09
C ARG A 147 -9.91 0.44 -19.87
N GLN A 148 -8.96 -0.50 -19.99
CA GLN A 148 -9.25 -1.85 -20.46
C GLN A 148 -10.17 -2.56 -19.47
N ASP A 149 -10.89 -3.57 -19.94
CA ASP A 149 -11.95 -4.34 -19.26
C ASP A 149 -11.54 -5.06 -17.95
N THR A 150 -10.36 -4.80 -17.38
CA THR A 150 -9.98 -5.37 -16.09
C THR A 150 -10.73 -4.66 -14.97
N PRO A 151 -11.56 -5.37 -14.17
CA PRO A 151 -12.43 -4.74 -13.17
C PRO A 151 -11.66 -4.15 -11.98
N LEU A 152 -10.40 -4.55 -11.78
CA LEU A 152 -9.61 -4.23 -10.61
C LEU A 152 -8.18 -3.82 -10.99
N ASP A 153 -7.65 -2.86 -10.24
CA ASP A 153 -6.29 -2.35 -10.41
C ASP A 153 -5.29 -3.15 -9.56
N PRO A 154 -4.04 -3.34 -10.02
CA PRO A 154 -2.97 -3.83 -9.15
C PRO A 154 -2.77 -2.94 -7.93
N ILE A 155 -2.31 -3.53 -6.84
CA ILE A 155 -1.98 -2.82 -5.61
C ILE A 155 -0.46 -2.76 -5.48
N ASN A 156 0.07 -1.55 -5.42
CA ASN A 156 1.47 -1.30 -5.10
C ASN A 156 1.64 -1.35 -3.58
N ILE A 157 2.65 -2.09 -3.14
CA ILE A 157 2.98 -2.31 -1.75
C ILE A 157 4.44 -1.92 -1.57
N PHE A 158 4.70 -0.89 -0.79
CA PHE A 158 6.06 -0.42 -0.50
C PHE A 158 6.38 -0.71 0.96
N ILE A 159 7.40 -1.54 1.18
CA ILE A 159 7.69 -2.16 2.47
C ILE A 159 9.14 -1.90 2.87
N ARG A 160 9.34 -1.66 4.16
CA ARG A 160 10.60 -1.93 4.85
C ARG A 160 10.42 -3.08 5.83
N PHE A 161 11.31 -4.07 5.79
CA PHE A 161 11.31 -5.16 6.76
C PHE A 161 12.13 -4.81 8.01
N ASP A 162 11.65 -5.29 9.16
CA ASP A 162 12.33 -5.26 10.46
C ASP A 162 13.27 -6.48 10.55
N THR A 163 14.28 -6.54 9.69
CA THR A 163 15.28 -7.62 9.78
C THR A 163 16.68 -7.11 9.53
N TRP A 164 17.63 -7.67 10.28
CA TRP A 164 19.06 -7.44 10.11
C TRP A 164 19.70 -8.55 9.25
N TYR A 165 18.93 -9.58 8.87
CA TYR A 165 19.38 -10.73 8.11
C TYR A 165 18.27 -11.33 7.23
N PRO A 166 18.50 -11.62 5.93
CA PRO A 166 19.74 -11.39 5.19
C PRO A 166 19.89 -9.93 4.70
N TRP A 167 18.86 -9.10 4.86
CA TRP A 167 18.82 -7.75 4.33
C TRP A 167 19.26 -6.72 5.39
N PRO A 168 20.09 -5.74 5.04
CA PRO A 168 20.27 -4.54 5.87
C PRO A 168 18.91 -3.87 6.08
N VAL A 169 18.69 -3.27 7.26
CA VAL A 169 17.52 -2.42 7.60
C VAL A 169 17.34 -1.18 6.70
N ASN A 170 18.16 -1.07 5.67
CA ASN A 170 18.36 0.06 4.78
C ASN A 170 17.89 -0.24 3.35
N ILE A 171 16.92 -1.13 3.20
CA ILE A 171 16.34 -1.49 1.90
C ILE A 171 14.83 -1.33 1.94
N LEU A 172 14.31 -0.64 0.92
CA LEU A 172 12.89 -0.55 0.63
C LEU A 172 12.57 -1.51 -0.50
N HIS A 173 11.48 -2.23 -0.37
CA HIS A 173 11.03 -3.21 -1.35
C HIS A 173 9.68 -2.78 -1.91
N HIS A 174 9.57 -2.80 -3.23
CA HIS A 174 8.31 -2.65 -3.93
C HIS A 174 7.81 -4.03 -4.32
N PHE A 175 6.61 -4.34 -3.84
CA PHE A 175 5.82 -5.49 -4.25
C PHE A 175 4.61 -5.00 -5.02
N VAL A 176 4.12 -5.86 -5.92
CA VAL A 176 2.83 -5.68 -6.57
C VAL A 176 1.96 -6.88 -6.21
N LEU A 177 0.74 -6.58 -5.76
CA LEU A 177 -0.32 -7.56 -5.60
C LEU A 177 -1.25 -7.47 -6.82
N PRO A 178 -1.17 -8.45 -7.74
CA PRO A 178 -1.99 -8.43 -8.95
C PRO A 178 -3.44 -8.82 -8.62
N PRO A 179 -4.42 -8.28 -9.36
CA PRO A 179 -5.80 -8.76 -9.26
C PRO A 179 -5.91 -10.17 -9.84
N ASN A 180 -6.93 -10.91 -9.40
CA ASN A 180 -7.29 -12.18 -10.02
C ASN A 180 -7.86 -11.94 -11.43
N PRO A 181 -7.22 -12.45 -12.49
CA PRO A 181 -7.70 -12.24 -13.86
C PRO A 181 -9.02 -12.94 -14.15
N SER A 182 -9.41 -13.93 -13.34
CA SER A 182 -10.69 -14.63 -13.44
C SER A 182 -11.77 -14.01 -12.55
N PHE A 183 -11.49 -12.90 -11.86
CA PHE A 183 -12.47 -12.24 -11.02
C PHE A 183 -13.60 -11.64 -11.85
N ASP A 184 -14.82 -12.12 -11.62
CA ASP A 184 -16.05 -11.58 -12.17
C ASP A 184 -16.89 -10.93 -11.05
N PRO A 185 -16.98 -9.58 -11.01
CA PRO A 185 -17.78 -8.86 -10.03
C PRO A 185 -19.27 -9.24 -10.08
N SER A 186 -19.79 -9.58 -11.27
CA SER A 186 -21.21 -9.89 -11.45
C SER A 186 -21.58 -11.21 -10.77
N VAL A 187 -20.74 -12.24 -10.93
CA VAL A 187 -20.91 -13.53 -10.24
C VAL A 187 -20.77 -13.35 -8.73
N PHE A 188 -19.81 -12.55 -8.29
CA PHE A 188 -19.59 -12.29 -6.88
C PHE A 188 -20.79 -11.62 -6.20
N SER A 189 -21.40 -10.64 -6.88
CA SER A 189 -22.61 -9.96 -6.39
C SER A 189 -23.81 -10.92 -6.21
N GLN A 190 -23.98 -11.90 -7.11
CA GLN A 190 -25.09 -12.86 -7.03
C GLN A 190 -24.94 -13.84 -5.87
N ILE A 191 -23.72 -14.31 -5.61
CA ILE A 191 -23.44 -15.27 -4.53
C ILE A 191 -23.72 -14.65 -3.16
N SER A 192 -23.48 -13.34 -3.01
CA SER A 192 -23.72 -12.62 -1.76
C SER A 192 -25.18 -12.70 -1.26
N HIS A 193 -26.15 -12.95 -2.15
CA HIS A 193 -27.56 -13.12 -1.77
C HIS A 193 -27.91 -14.53 -1.28
N HIS A 194 -27.10 -15.55 -1.61
CA HIS A 194 -27.46 -16.96 -1.40
C HIS A 194 -26.82 -17.62 -0.17
N HIS A 195 -26.17 -16.86 0.71
CA HIS A 195 -25.43 -17.37 1.90
C HIS A 195 -24.36 -18.43 1.60
N SER A 196 -24.08 -18.75 0.33
CA SER A 196 -22.96 -19.60 -0.05
C SER A 196 -21.69 -18.76 -0.04
N LEU A 197 -20.60 -19.29 0.54
CA LEU A 197 -19.29 -18.68 0.41
C LEU A 197 -18.88 -18.65 -1.07
N PRO A 198 -18.34 -17.53 -1.59
CA PRO A 198 -17.85 -17.48 -2.95
C PRO A 198 -16.72 -18.49 -3.14
N SER A 199 -16.64 -19.07 -4.35
CA SER A 199 -15.53 -19.94 -4.70
C SER A 199 -14.20 -19.19 -4.52
N LEU A 200 -13.21 -19.84 -3.92
CA LEU A 200 -11.85 -19.31 -3.78
C LEU A 200 -11.19 -19.01 -5.14
N GLU A 201 -11.74 -19.53 -6.24
CA GLU A 201 -11.29 -19.24 -7.59
C GLU A 201 -11.75 -17.84 -8.08
N ASN A 202 -12.80 -17.29 -7.48
CA ASN A 202 -13.40 -16.00 -7.87
C ASN A 202 -13.25 -14.93 -6.77
N ILE A 203 -12.13 -14.95 -6.03
CA ILE A 203 -11.78 -13.86 -5.12
C ILE A 203 -10.92 -12.82 -5.83
N PRO A 204 -11.05 -11.52 -5.52
CA PRO A 204 -10.42 -10.43 -6.27
C PRO A 204 -8.90 -10.38 -6.18
N TYR A 205 -8.34 -10.87 -5.08
CA TYR A 205 -6.90 -10.90 -4.79
C TYR A 205 -6.56 -12.15 -3.99
N LEU A 206 -5.26 -12.48 -3.87
CA LEU A 206 -4.77 -13.64 -3.08
C LEU A 206 -5.37 -14.99 -3.54
N PHE A 207 -5.71 -15.10 -4.82
CA PHE A 207 -6.31 -16.30 -5.40
C PHE A 207 -5.31 -17.46 -5.45
N THR A 208 -5.84 -18.69 -5.37
CA THR A 208 -5.06 -19.91 -5.48
C THR A 208 -5.44 -20.60 -6.78
N ALA A 209 -4.52 -20.69 -7.75
CA ALA A 209 -4.76 -21.51 -8.94
C ALA A 209 -3.94 -22.80 -8.84
N ALA A 210 -4.62 -23.95 -8.97
CA ALA A 210 -4.07 -25.29 -9.29
C ALA A 210 -2.61 -25.57 -8.85
N SER A 211 -2.28 -25.34 -7.56
CA SER A 211 -0.97 -25.59 -6.90
C SER A 211 0.01 -24.41 -6.72
N THR A 212 -0.32 -23.19 -7.12
CA THR A 212 0.48 -21.99 -6.78
C THR A 212 -0.39 -20.87 -6.22
N LEU A 213 -0.07 -20.40 -5.00
CA LEU A 213 -0.70 -19.23 -4.41
C LEU A 213 -0.20 -17.97 -5.15
N PHE A 214 -1.12 -17.22 -5.74
CA PHE A 214 -0.81 -15.93 -6.38
C PHE A 214 -0.88 -14.83 -5.30
N GLY A 215 0.26 -14.66 -4.62
CA GLY A 215 0.49 -13.56 -3.69
C GLY A 215 1.21 -12.37 -4.32
N PRO A 216 1.59 -11.38 -3.49
CA PRO A 216 2.47 -10.31 -3.92
C PRO A 216 3.79 -10.85 -4.48
N TYR A 217 4.33 -10.17 -5.50
CA TYR A 217 5.68 -10.43 -6.03
C TYR A 217 6.52 -9.17 -6.02
N MET A 218 7.83 -9.32 -5.82
CA MET A 218 8.76 -8.19 -5.77
C MET A 218 9.04 -7.68 -7.18
N THR A 219 8.98 -6.37 -7.38
CA THR A 219 9.30 -5.71 -8.65
C THR A 219 10.62 -4.97 -8.58
N THR A 220 10.90 -4.28 -7.47
CA THR A 220 12.16 -3.53 -7.29
C THR A 220 12.58 -3.50 -5.83
N SER A 221 13.89 -3.38 -5.60
CA SER A 221 14.48 -3.09 -4.30
C SER A 221 15.31 -1.83 -4.42
N VAL A 222 15.17 -0.93 -3.45
CA VAL A 222 15.77 0.40 -3.44
C VAL A 222 16.62 0.52 -2.18
N ALA A 223 17.89 0.88 -2.34
CA ALA A 223 18.73 1.21 -1.20
C ALA A 223 18.22 2.51 -0.56
N SER A 224 17.98 2.47 0.74
CA SER A 224 17.51 3.58 1.56
C SER A 224 18.32 3.58 2.85
N PRO A 225 19.54 4.14 2.85
CA PRO A 225 20.40 4.11 4.01
C PRO A 225 19.76 4.93 5.11
N MET A 226 19.43 4.25 6.20
CA MET A 226 18.92 4.85 7.40
C MET A 226 19.89 4.66 8.55
N ARG A 227 19.99 5.69 9.36
CA ARG A 227 20.64 5.59 10.65
C ARG A 227 19.66 4.93 11.62
N LEU A 228 20.18 4.00 12.43
CA LEU A 228 19.42 3.37 13.51
C LEU A 228 18.74 4.48 14.35
N PHE A 229 17.45 4.30 14.61
CA PHE A 229 16.60 5.25 15.37
C PHE A 229 16.28 6.58 14.69
N THR A 230 16.68 6.79 13.43
CA THR A 230 16.25 8.00 12.71
C THR A 230 14.80 7.84 12.29
N PRO A 231 13.92 8.82 12.56
CA PRO A 231 12.57 8.81 12.02
C PRO A 231 12.61 8.69 10.50
N SER A 232 11.78 7.81 9.97
CA SER A 232 11.51 7.74 8.54
C SER A 232 10.03 7.69 8.32
N ASP A 233 9.63 8.21 7.18
CA ASP A 233 8.31 7.97 6.65
C ASP A 233 8.43 7.59 5.19
N MET A 234 7.37 6.99 4.67
CA MET A 234 7.24 6.67 3.26
C MET A 234 5.82 6.97 2.82
N VAL A 235 5.64 7.38 1.58
CA VAL A 235 4.34 7.59 0.97
C VAL A 235 4.36 7.06 -0.46
N LEU A 236 3.19 6.64 -0.91
CA LEU A 236 3.02 6.05 -2.22
C LEU A 236 1.81 6.69 -2.89
N GLY A 237 2.07 7.37 -4.00
CA GLY A 237 1.06 7.96 -4.85
C GLY A 237 0.32 6.93 -5.69
N LYS A 238 -0.87 7.31 -6.14
CA LYS A 238 -1.75 6.49 -6.99
C LYS A 238 -1.16 6.20 -8.37
N TYR A 239 -0.35 7.09 -8.94
CA TYR A 239 0.35 6.90 -10.22
C TYR A 239 1.72 6.22 -10.05
N GLY A 240 2.03 5.74 -8.84
CA GLY A 240 3.24 4.98 -8.55
C GLY A 240 4.42 5.82 -8.09
N THR A 241 4.26 7.11 -7.78
CA THR A 241 5.33 7.88 -7.13
C THR A 241 5.55 7.38 -5.70
N ALA A 242 6.70 6.78 -5.41
CA ALA A 242 7.11 6.49 -4.05
C ALA A 242 8.05 7.58 -3.54
N LEU A 243 7.78 8.13 -2.36
CA LEU A 243 8.68 9.03 -1.64
C LEU A 243 9.04 8.44 -0.27
N TRP A 244 10.23 8.75 0.22
CA TRP A 244 10.66 8.37 1.56
C TRP A 244 11.67 9.35 2.13
N ILE A 245 11.78 9.35 3.47
CA ILE A 245 12.84 10.04 4.20
C ILE A 245 13.97 9.05 4.49
N ASP A 246 15.19 9.35 4.05
CA ASP A 246 16.40 8.61 4.41
C ASP A 246 17.52 9.53 4.93
N ALA A 247 18.64 8.93 5.35
CA ALA A 247 19.79 9.63 5.92
C ALA A 247 20.94 9.82 4.91
N GLN A 248 20.70 9.62 3.61
CA GLN A 248 21.75 9.81 2.61
C GLN A 248 21.84 11.29 2.21
N THR A 249 22.99 11.92 2.44
CA THR A 249 23.20 13.33 2.07
C THR A 249 24.13 13.54 0.88
N ASP A 250 24.93 12.53 0.50
CA ASP A 250 25.87 12.63 -0.61
C ASP A 250 25.74 11.44 -1.59
N PHE A 251 25.82 11.75 -2.89
CA PHE A 251 25.87 10.76 -3.97
C PHE A 251 27.29 10.23 -4.22
N SER A 252 28.30 10.99 -3.80
CA SER A 252 29.72 10.73 -4.06
C SER A 252 30.45 10.08 -2.89
N SER A 253 29.92 10.19 -1.67
CA SER A 253 30.50 9.57 -0.48
C SER A 253 29.95 8.15 -0.26
N PRO A 254 30.81 7.14 -0.08
CA PRO A 254 30.39 5.77 0.17
C PRO A 254 29.73 5.68 1.55
N SER A 255 28.39 5.78 1.59
CA SER A 255 27.41 5.17 2.53
C SER A 255 27.71 5.09 4.05
N GLN A 256 28.79 5.68 4.56
CA GLN A 256 29.26 5.51 5.95
C GLN A 256 29.14 6.75 6.83
N ALA A 257 28.63 7.89 6.37
CA ALA A 257 28.52 9.06 7.25
C ALA A 257 27.32 9.95 6.89
N GLY A 258 26.15 9.55 7.38
CA GLY A 258 24.98 10.41 7.55
C GLY A 258 24.70 10.62 9.03
N ASP A 259 25.68 11.09 9.80
CA ASP A 259 25.44 11.58 11.17
C ASP A 259 24.74 12.95 11.17
N HIS A 260 24.69 13.60 10.01
CA HIS A 260 24.19 14.95 9.81
C HIS A 260 23.28 14.94 8.57
N GLY A 261 21.97 14.84 8.81
CA GLY A 261 20.97 15.24 7.83
C GLY A 261 19.99 14.18 7.35
N GLN A 262 18.91 14.69 6.77
CA GLN A 262 17.81 13.94 6.19
C GLN A 262 17.57 14.36 4.74
N ARG A 263 17.14 13.41 3.92
CA ARG A 263 16.82 13.63 2.51
C ARG A 263 15.43 13.13 2.19
N ILE A 264 14.73 13.88 1.35
CA ILE A 264 13.50 13.41 0.68
C ILE A 264 13.94 12.82 -0.66
N ALA A 265 13.88 11.50 -0.74
CA ALA A 265 14.13 10.76 -1.96
C ALA A 265 12.82 10.23 -2.53
N GLY A 266 12.81 9.96 -3.84
CA GLY A 266 11.67 9.35 -4.49
C GLY A 266 12.00 8.62 -5.77
N LYS A 267 11.04 7.81 -6.21
CA LYS A 267 11.15 7.01 -7.43
C LYS A 267 9.77 6.83 -8.04
N MET A 268 9.69 6.98 -9.35
CA MET A 268 8.53 6.51 -10.11
C MET A 268 8.59 4.99 -10.20
N LEU A 269 7.64 4.30 -9.57
CA LEU A 269 7.51 2.86 -9.67
C LEU A 269 6.84 2.54 -11.01
N SER A 270 7.67 2.32 -12.03
CA SER A 270 7.22 2.05 -13.40
C SER A 270 6.15 0.96 -13.47
N ALA A 271 4.94 1.35 -13.88
CA ALA A 271 3.84 0.47 -14.28
C ALA A 271 4.17 -0.43 -15.48
N THR A 272 5.19 -0.04 -16.24
CA THR A 272 5.34 -0.33 -17.67
C THR A 272 5.65 -1.79 -17.98
N ASN A 273 6.19 -2.56 -17.04
CA ASN A 273 6.57 -3.95 -17.30
C ASN A 273 5.47 -4.97 -16.96
N LEU A 274 4.43 -4.59 -16.21
CA LEU A 274 3.36 -5.52 -15.85
C LEU A 274 2.43 -5.84 -17.02
N ARG A 275 2.19 -4.84 -17.88
CA ARG A 275 1.24 -4.95 -18.99
C ARG A 275 1.68 -5.95 -20.06
N ASN A 276 2.99 -6.07 -20.28
CA ASN A 276 3.53 -6.99 -21.27
C ASN A 276 3.59 -8.44 -20.78
N HIS A 277 3.68 -8.68 -19.47
CA HIS A 277 3.71 -10.03 -18.92
C HIS A 277 2.32 -10.65 -18.75
N HIS A 278 1.28 -9.86 -18.49
CA HIS A 278 -0.08 -10.38 -18.28
C HIS A 278 -0.80 -10.84 -19.56
N LEU A 279 -0.40 -10.35 -20.74
CA LEU A 279 -1.11 -10.66 -22.00
C LEU A 279 -0.70 -12.01 -22.64
N ASN A 280 0.38 -12.64 -22.18
CA ASN A 280 0.79 -13.96 -22.65
C ASN A 280 0.58 -15.02 -21.57
N LEU A 281 -0.67 -15.30 -21.19
CA LEU A 281 -1.04 -16.48 -20.36
C LEU A 281 -0.61 -17.82 -20.98
N SER A 282 -0.27 -17.83 -22.28
CA SER A 282 0.28 -18.97 -23.00
C SER A 282 1.81 -19.07 -22.92
N ASP A 283 2.52 -17.99 -22.55
CA ASP A 283 3.92 -18.13 -22.19
C ASP A 283 3.97 -18.76 -20.79
N PRO A 284 4.75 -19.84 -20.58
CA PRO A 284 4.97 -20.34 -19.25
C PRO A 284 5.47 -19.17 -18.40
N MET A 285 4.67 -18.79 -17.40
CA MET A 285 4.94 -17.70 -16.46
C MET A 285 6.45 -17.66 -16.23
N PRO A 286 7.14 -16.53 -16.50
CA PRO A 286 8.60 -16.47 -16.43
C PRO A 286 8.98 -17.11 -15.11
N HIS A 287 9.62 -18.28 -15.20
CA HIS A 287 9.96 -19.07 -14.03
C HIS A 287 10.57 -18.08 -13.06
N ARG A 288 9.92 -17.92 -11.88
CA ARG A 288 10.41 -17.06 -10.80
C ARG A 288 11.90 -17.31 -10.77
N ARG A 289 12.69 -16.30 -11.19
CA ARG A 289 14.14 -16.48 -11.30
C ARG A 289 14.59 -16.99 -9.94
N GLY A 290 15.52 -17.94 -9.89
CA GLY A 290 15.98 -18.54 -8.63
C GLY A 290 16.37 -17.52 -7.56
N ASP A 291 16.64 -16.28 -7.95
CA ASP A 291 16.83 -15.12 -7.06
C ASP A 291 15.61 -14.81 -6.16
N ASP A 292 14.40 -15.24 -6.52
CA ASP A 292 13.18 -15.13 -5.70
C ASP A 292 13.13 -16.20 -4.59
N GLN A 293 14.08 -17.15 -4.53
CA GLN A 293 14.20 -18.09 -3.40
C GLN A 293 14.68 -17.41 -2.11
N VAL A 294 15.21 -16.19 -2.20
CA VAL A 294 15.49 -15.30 -1.06
C VAL A 294 14.53 -14.12 -1.01
N SER A 295 13.38 -14.19 -1.70
CA SER A 295 12.31 -13.21 -1.50
C SER A 295 11.50 -13.53 -0.24
N PRO A 296 10.85 -12.53 0.40
CA PRO A 296 10.18 -12.62 1.70
C PRO A 296 8.97 -13.56 1.80
N GLY A 297 8.82 -14.58 0.99
CA GLY A 297 7.65 -15.45 0.99
C GLY A 297 8.06 -16.90 1.12
N TYR A 298 8.04 -17.43 2.34
CA TYR A 298 8.01 -18.88 2.53
C TYR A 298 6.59 -19.38 2.20
N ILE A 299 6.47 -20.23 1.19
CA ILE A 299 5.28 -21.04 0.98
C ILE A 299 5.46 -22.27 1.85
N ASP A 300 4.53 -22.51 2.79
CA ASP A 300 4.55 -23.71 3.62
C ASP A 300 4.19 -24.94 2.77
N PHE A 301 5.21 -25.61 2.24
CA PHE A 301 5.15 -26.98 1.75
C PHE A 301 6.54 -27.63 1.85
N GLN A 302 6.62 -28.72 2.63
CA GLN A 302 7.72 -29.71 2.64
C GLN A 302 7.17 -31.07 2.14
N PRO A 303 7.98 -32.03 1.63
CA PRO A 303 9.39 -31.95 1.23
C PRO A 303 9.72 -32.59 -0.15
N GLY A 304 10.81 -32.13 -0.79
CA GLY A 304 11.58 -32.95 -1.74
C GLY A 304 12.31 -32.19 -2.86
N ALA A 305 13.60 -32.51 -3.03
CA ALA A 305 14.43 -32.42 -4.25
C ALA A 305 15.29 -31.16 -4.55
N HIS A 306 16.59 -31.37 -4.31
CA HIS A 306 17.74 -31.20 -5.22
C HIS A 306 18.34 -29.82 -5.56
N LEU A 307 19.53 -29.63 -4.98
CA LEU A 307 20.74 -28.90 -5.43
C LEU A 307 20.81 -28.57 -6.94
N ALA A 308 21.07 -27.29 -7.26
CA ALA A 308 21.77 -26.90 -8.49
C ALA A 308 22.57 -25.60 -8.30
N GLN A 309 23.87 -25.70 -8.57
CA GLN A 309 24.80 -24.60 -8.81
C GLN A 309 24.58 -24.04 -10.23
N GLY A 310 24.85 -22.75 -10.44
CA GLY A 310 25.37 -22.29 -11.74
C GLY A 310 24.80 -21.01 -12.34
N GLU A 311 25.74 -20.12 -12.68
CA GLU A 311 25.76 -19.22 -13.84
C GLU A 311 25.05 -17.85 -13.76
N SER A 312 25.91 -16.84 -13.55
CA SER A 312 25.66 -15.41 -13.73
C SER A 312 25.43 -15.07 -15.21
N VAL A 313 24.21 -14.65 -15.55
CA VAL A 313 23.80 -14.33 -16.93
C VAL A 313 23.69 -12.80 -17.12
N HIS A 314 24.54 -12.32 -18.03
CA HIS A 314 24.45 -11.16 -18.93
C HIS A 314 23.87 -9.81 -18.45
N SER A 315 24.80 -8.85 -18.42
CA SER A 315 24.64 -7.40 -18.42
C SER A 315 23.80 -6.90 -19.60
N ILE A 316 22.56 -6.52 -19.31
CA ILE A 316 21.73 -5.64 -20.14
C ILE A 316 22.26 -4.20 -19.97
N GLY A 317 22.31 -3.44 -21.07
CA GLY A 317 22.95 -2.12 -21.16
C GLY A 317 22.42 -1.06 -20.18
N PRO A 318 23.08 0.11 -20.09
CA PRO A 318 22.77 1.15 -19.12
C PRO A 318 21.48 1.88 -19.51
N GLN A 319 20.34 1.25 -19.25
CA GLN A 319 19.07 1.95 -19.24
C GLN A 319 18.89 2.64 -17.89
N ASP A 320 18.58 3.92 -17.97
CA ASP A 320 18.37 4.92 -16.91
C ASP A 320 17.15 4.61 -16.00
N GLU A 321 16.75 3.34 -15.89
CA GLU A 321 15.50 2.87 -15.24
C GLU A 321 15.54 2.91 -13.71
N ASN A 322 16.61 3.41 -13.10
CA ASN A 322 16.81 3.35 -11.66
C ASN A 322 17.19 4.70 -11.02
N SER A 323 16.90 5.81 -11.68
CA SER A 323 17.20 7.12 -11.11
C SER A 323 16.29 7.41 -9.92
N ILE A 324 16.88 7.33 -8.72
CA ILE A 324 16.28 7.87 -7.49
C ILE A 324 16.35 9.39 -7.62
N MET A 325 15.19 10.04 -7.58
CA MET A 325 15.07 11.48 -7.53
C MET A 325 15.29 11.98 -6.11
N VAL A 326 15.88 13.16 -5.98
CA VAL A 326 16.08 13.82 -4.69
C VAL A 326 15.42 15.18 -4.76
N PHE A 327 14.49 15.42 -3.84
CA PHE A 327 13.68 16.63 -3.84
C PHE A 327 14.25 17.70 -2.92
N GLU A 328 14.77 17.29 -1.75
CA GLU A 328 15.37 18.20 -0.78
C GLU A 328 16.36 17.43 0.11
N VAL A 329 17.46 18.08 0.48
CA VAL A 329 18.45 17.58 1.44
C VAL A 329 18.65 18.63 2.53
N ARG A 330 18.62 18.21 3.79
CA ARG A 330 18.94 19.08 4.94
C ARG A 330 20.04 18.45 5.77
N GLU A 331 21.22 19.06 5.74
CA GLU A 331 22.41 18.55 6.45
C GLU A 331 22.36 18.80 7.98
N ASN A 332 21.74 19.91 8.40
CA ASN A 332 21.83 20.39 9.80
C ASN A 332 20.52 20.25 10.58
N CYS A 333 19.53 19.52 10.08
CA CYS A 333 18.21 19.43 10.71
C CYS A 333 17.61 18.03 10.53
N ASP A 334 17.61 17.25 11.63
CA ASP A 334 16.99 15.92 11.71
C ASP A 334 15.52 16.01 12.14
N GLY A 335 14.85 17.08 11.71
CA GLY A 335 13.53 17.44 12.19
C GLY A 335 12.40 16.71 11.49
N TRP A 336 12.59 16.18 10.28
CA TRP A 336 11.49 15.61 9.51
C TRP A 336 11.11 14.22 10.01
N ASN A 337 9.80 13.99 10.11
CA ASN A 337 9.26 12.73 10.61
C ASN A 337 8.04 12.23 9.84
N ARG A 338 7.41 13.06 9.00
CA ARG A 338 6.20 12.71 8.26
C ARG A 338 6.25 13.19 6.83
N LEU A 339 5.72 12.37 5.91
CA LEU A 339 5.52 12.73 4.51
C LEU A 339 4.03 12.65 4.15
N ALA A 340 3.62 13.52 3.24
CA ALA A 340 2.38 13.40 2.48
C ALA A 340 2.64 13.82 1.03
N LEU A 341 1.92 13.18 0.11
CA LEU A 341 2.05 13.40 -1.33
C LEU A 341 0.67 13.69 -1.92
N ASP A 342 0.55 14.83 -2.58
CA ASP A 342 -0.51 15.09 -3.55
C ASP A 342 0.08 14.93 -4.95
N GLU A 343 -0.13 13.76 -5.52
CA GLU A 343 0.44 13.44 -6.82
C GLU A 343 -0.32 14.09 -7.99
N GLU A 344 -1.58 14.51 -7.79
CA GLU A 344 -2.34 15.21 -8.83
C GLU A 344 -1.82 16.63 -9.01
N GLU A 345 -1.56 17.31 -7.89
CA GLU A 345 -1.03 18.69 -7.89
C GLU A 345 0.50 18.73 -7.93
N GLY A 346 1.18 17.59 -7.75
CA GLY A 346 2.63 17.50 -7.71
C GLY A 346 3.24 18.13 -6.44
N ARG A 347 2.54 18.05 -5.32
CA ARG A 347 2.94 18.67 -4.04
C ARG A 347 3.41 17.63 -3.03
N ILE A 348 4.41 18.02 -2.25
CA ILE A 348 4.95 17.22 -1.16
C ILE A 348 4.82 18.02 0.13
N ALA A 349 4.18 17.46 1.15
CA ALA A 349 4.16 18.06 2.48
C ALA A 349 5.02 17.24 3.44
N VAL A 350 5.80 17.93 4.28
CA VAL A 350 6.75 17.33 5.21
C VAL A 350 6.51 17.89 6.60
N GLY A 351 6.12 16.99 7.50
CA GLY A 351 5.96 17.28 8.92
C GLY A 351 7.30 17.16 9.66
N SER A 352 7.50 18.04 10.63
CA SER A 352 8.67 18.06 11.49
C SER A 352 8.30 17.74 12.95
N VAL A 353 9.26 17.30 13.75
CA VAL A 353 9.09 16.95 15.17
C VAL A 353 8.65 18.12 16.06
N ASP A 354 8.93 19.36 15.63
CA ASP A 354 8.49 20.59 16.29
C ASP A 354 7.06 21.02 15.90
N GLY A 355 6.40 20.22 15.05
CA GLY A 355 5.06 20.51 14.52
C GLY A 355 5.05 21.39 13.27
N THR A 356 6.21 21.84 12.77
CA THR A 356 6.30 22.63 11.55
C THR A 356 5.98 21.77 10.32
N ILE A 357 5.12 22.27 9.43
CA ILE A 357 4.79 21.63 8.15
C ILE A 357 5.39 22.47 7.02
N ASN A 358 6.23 21.85 6.18
CA ASN A 358 6.78 22.45 4.97
C ASN A 358 6.04 21.87 3.76
N VAL A 359 5.53 22.72 2.86
CA VAL A 359 4.89 22.27 1.62
C VAL A 359 5.76 22.70 0.45
N PHE A 360 6.16 21.72 -0.35
CA PHE A 360 6.91 21.87 -1.59
C PHE A 360 5.94 21.74 -2.75
N ASP A 361 5.96 22.72 -3.64
CA ASP A 361 5.21 22.71 -4.90
C ASP A 361 6.21 22.60 -6.06
N TYR A 362 5.79 22.01 -7.17
CA TYR A 362 6.59 22.00 -8.38
C TYR A 362 6.64 23.43 -8.91
N ALA A 363 7.78 24.11 -8.80
CA ALA A 363 7.97 25.41 -9.44
C ALA A 363 7.99 25.18 -10.95
N PRO A 364 6.94 25.55 -11.72
CA PRO A 364 7.02 25.43 -13.16
C PRO A 364 8.19 26.29 -13.60
N LEU A 365 9.13 25.70 -14.35
CA LEU A 365 10.21 26.45 -14.99
C LEU A 365 9.56 27.62 -15.71
N HIS A 366 9.70 28.83 -15.16
CA HIS A 366 9.11 30.04 -15.74
C HIS A 366 9.56 30.09 -17.19
N HIS A 367 8.63 29.76 -18.09
CA HIS A 367 8.87 29.81 -19.51
C HIS A 367 9.15 31.28 -19.80
N LYS A 368 10.42 31.66 -20.00
CA LYS A 368 10.82 33.06 -20.16
C LYS A 368 9.92 33.68 -21.22
N PRO A 369 8.98 34.58 -20.86
CA PRO A 369 8.14 35.23 -21.84
C PRO A 369 9.02 36.26 -22.54
N GLY A 370 9.66 35.90 -23.65
CA GLY A 370 10.51 36.86 -24.36
C GLY A 370 11.50 36.36 -25.40
N GLN A 371 11.71 35.06 -25.63
CA GLN A 371 12.42 34.65 -26.85
C GLN A 371 11.44 34.59 -28.01
N SER A 372 11.18 35.77 -28.59
CA SER A 372 10.60 35.89 -29.93
C SER A 372 11.47 35.07 -30.89
N THR A 373 10.90 34.02 -31.46
CA THR A 373 11.49 33.32 -32.60
C THR A 373 11.79 34.36 -33.69
N PRO A 374 13.02 34.42 -34.22
CA PRO A 374 13.31 35.33 -35.32
C PRO A 374 12.40 34.96 -36.47
N SER A 375 11.57 35.90 -36.88
CA SER A 375 10.78 35.85 -38.10
C SER A 375 11.74 35.57 -39.26
N THR A 376 11.69 34.36 -39.79
CA THR A 376 12.29 34.03 -41.09
C THR A 376 11.48 34.79 -42.14
N ALA A 377 11.97 35.97 -42.53
CA ALA A 377 11.48 36.69 -43.69
C ALA A 377 11.89 35.95 -44.97
N GLN A 378 10.99 36.03 -45.95
CA GLN A 378 11.02 35.42 -47.29
C GLN A 378 12.26 35.75 -48.11
#